data_AF-A0A6S7HI31-F1
#
_entry.id   AF-A0A6S7HI31-F1
#
_cell.length_a   1.000
_cell.length_b   1.000
_cell.length_c   1.000
_cell.angle_alpha   90.00
_cell.angle_beta   90.00
_cell.angle_gamma   90.00
#
_symmetry.space_group_name_H-M   'P 1'
#
loop_
_entity.id
_entity.type
_entity.pdbx_description
1 polymer ?
#
loop_
_entity_poly.entity_id
_entity_poly.type
_entity_poly.pdbx_seq_one_letter_code
_entity_poly.pdbx_strand_id
1 'polypeptide(L)'
;MDIVMGKRLELFEKIKALHSKNQQAVDQEAHSNKENSNEAIKHHLLQWFHEKNRKIDDGYNYEIPHIPAKRAKQSEDSTNSSCSDTWSTDSVQSSETEGDCDDEPSDDIADLSLKSARSIMLATFKVLSLQHLTIRNHLLPLGKVLKVKCRSQGKYEMVIPLAKALIDAHHIEIESEGIINYKNILRKQVKVVTAIDELL
;
A
#
# COMPACT_ATOMS: atom_id res chain seq x y z
N MET A 1 -66.29 -49.38 5.34
CA MET A 1 -65.65 -48.68 4.19
C MET A 1 -64.23 -48.24 4.55
N ASP A 2 -63.54 -48.97 5.45
CA ASP A 2 -62.50 -48.36 6.31
C ASP A 2 -61.07 -48.82 5.96
N ILE A 3 -60.93 -49.93 5.23
CA ILE A 3 -59.62 -50.49 4.84
C ILE A 3 -58.93 -49.61 3.78
N VAL A 4 -59.71 -48.94 2.92
CA VAL A 4 -59.18 -48.08 1.85
C VAL A 4 -58.64 -46.77 2.42
N MET A 5 -59.25 -46.25 3.48
CA MET A 5 -58.81 -45.00 4.11
C MET A 5 -57.49 -45.17 4.88
N GLY A 6 -57.34 -46.28 5.62
CA GLY A 6 -56.11 -46.59 6.36
C GLY A 6 -54.89 -46.74 5.43
N LYS A 7 -55.04 -47.49 4.33
CA LYS A 7 -53.97 -47.64 3.32
C LYS A 7 -53.60 -46.31 2.66
N ARG A 8 -54.58 -45.42 2.46
CA ARG A 8 -54.33 -44.08 1.88
C ARG A 8 -53.52 -43.20 2.83
N LEU A 9 -53.81 -43.24 4.13
CA LEU A 9 -53.04 -42.51 5.15
C LEU A 9 -51.58 -43.01 5.25
N GLU A 10 -51.36 -44.33 5.29
CA GLU A 10 -50.00 -44.90 5.31
C GLU A 10 -49.19 -44.49 4.07
N LEU A 11 -49.85 -44.41 2.91
CA LEU A 11 -49.21 -44.02 1.66
C LEU A 11 -48.83 -42.53 1.67
N PHE A 12 -49.67 -41.66 2.24
CA PHE A 12 -49.35 -40.25 2.44
C PHE A 12 -48.17 -40.05 3.42
N GLU A 13 -48.13 -40.80 4.53
CA GLU A 13 -47.00 -40.73 5.47
C GLU A 13 -45.70 -41.20 4.82
N LYS A 14 -45.73 -42.27 4.03
CA LYS A 14 -44.56 -42.74 3.27
C LYS A 14 -44.08 -41.70 2.25
N ILE A 15 -44.98 -41.03 1.53
CA ILE A 15 -44.62 -39.96 0.59
C ILE A 15 -43.96 -38.80 1.33
N LYS A 16 -44.52 -38.39 2.48
CA LYS A 16 -43.96 -37.30 3.29
C LYS A 16 -42.56 -37.65 3.82
N ALA A 17 -42.38 -38.89 4.30
CA ALA A 17 -41.10 -39.39 4.77
C ALA A 17 -40.05 -39.45 3.64
N LEU A 18 -40.44 -39.90 2.45
CA LEU A 18 -39.57 -39.91 1.26
C LEU A 18 -39.14 -38.49 0.86
N HIS A 19 -40.07 -37.54 0.86
CA HIS A 19 -39.75 -36.15 0.53
C HIS A 19 -38.78 -35.51 1.54
N SER A 20 -39.00 -35.77 2.84
CA SER A 20 -38.09 -35.31 3.90
C SER A 20 -36.70 -35.92 3.77
N LYS A 21 -36.60 -37.21 3.40
CA LYS A 21 -35.32 -37.90 3.21
C LYS A 21 -34.56 -37.38 1.99
N ASN A 22 -35.27 -37.11 0.89
CA ASN A 22 -34.65 -36.53 -0.30
C ASN A 22 -34.16 -35.11 -0.06
N GLN A 23 -34.90 -34.29 0.69
CA GLN A 23 -34.46 -32.94 1.04
C GLN A 23 -33.17 -32.96 1.88
N GLN A 24 -33.10 -33.83 2.89
CA GLN A 24 -31.89 -33.99 3.71
C GLN A 24 -30.66 -34.45 2.90
N ALA A 25 -30.85 -35.31 1.90
CA ALA A 25 -29.76 -35.75 1.03
C ALA A 25 -29.21 -34.60 0.16
N VAL A 26 -30.11 -33.78 -0.40
CA VAL A 26 -29.74 -32.60 -1.20
C VAL A 26 -28.99 -31.57 -0.35
N ASP A 27 -29.45 -31.33 0.88
CA ASP A 27 -28.80 -30.37 1.79
C ASP A 27 -27.41 -30.88 2.22
N GLN A 28 -27.25 -32.19 2.49
CA GLN A 28 -25.95 -32.79 2.81
C GLN A 28 -24.95 -32.70 1.64
N GLU A 29 -25.41 -32.91 0.41
CA GLU A 29 -24.57 -32.81 -0.79
C GLU A 29 -24.13 -31.36 -1.05
N ALA A 30 -25.01 -30.38 -0.82
CA ALA A 30 -24.69 -28.97 -0.91
C ALA A 30 -23.66 -28.53 0.15
N HIS A 31 -23.78 -29.03 1.38
CA HIS A 31 -22.81 -28.76 2.45
C HIS A 31 -21.42 -29.35 2.14
N SER A 32 -21.35 -30.59 1.66
CA SER A 32 -20.09 -31.27 1.29
C SER A 32 -19.37 -30.55 0.14
N ASN A 33 -20.08 -30.15 -0.92
CA ASN A 33 -19.49 -29.41 -2.03
C ASN A 33 -18.96 -28.02 -1.61
N LYS A 34 -19.63 -27.38 -0.66
CA LYS A 34 -19.17 -26.10 -0.10
C LYS A 34 -17.91 -26.26 0.76
N GLU A 35 -17.77 -27.36 1.48
CA GLU A 35 -16.56 -27.66 2.25
C GLU A 35 -15.37 -27.95 1.33
N ASN A 36 -15.57 -28.79 0.30
CA ASN A 36 -14.52 -29.12 -0.67
C ASN A 36 -14.00 -27.89 -1.44
N SER A 37 -14.89 -26.99 -1.84
CA SER A 37 -14.49 -25.75 -2.54
C SER A 37 -13.68 -24.81 -1.64
N ASN A 38 -14.05 -24.71 -0.36
CA ASN A 38 -13.28 -23.91 0.62
C ASN A 38 -11.90 -24.51 0.89
N GLU A 39 -11.77 -25.84 0.94
CA GLU A 39 -10.47 -26.51 1.06
C GLU A 39 -9.57 -26.27 -0.15
N ALA A 40 -10.12 -26.34 -1.36
CA ALA A 40 -9.38 -26.04 -2.58
C ALA A 40 -8.85 -24.60 -2.61
N ILE A 41 -9.66 -23.63 -2.18
CA ILE A 41 -9.25 -22.22 -2.08
C ILE A 41 -8.13 -22.04 -1.05
N LYS A 42 -8.25 -22.67 0.13
CA LYS A 42 -7.21 -22.62 1.18
C LYS A 42 -5.89 -23.22 0.67
N HIS A 43 -5.95 -24.36 0.00
CA HIS A 43 -4.77 -25.02 -0.55
C HIS A 43 -4.08 -24.15 -1.61
N HIS A 44 -4.85 -23.53 -2.51
CA HIS A 44 -4.32 -22.61 -3.51
C HIS A 44 -3.64 -21.39 -2.86
N LEU A 45 -4.24 -20.80 -1.83
CA LEU A 45 -3.66 -19.66 -1.11
C LEU A 45 -2.34 -20.02 -0.42
N LEU A 46 -2.29 -21.18 0.24
CA LEU A 46 -1.09 -21.69 0.90
C LEU A 46 0.02 -21.97 -0.12
N GLN A 47 -0.31 -22.59 -1.25
CA GLN A 47 0.64 -22.84 -2.32
C GLN A 47 1.20 -21.53 -2.89
N TRP A 48 0.35 -20.55 -3.16
CA TRP A 48 0.79 -19.22 -3.63
C TRP A 48 1.68 -18.52 -2.61
N PHE A 49 1.33 -18.58 -1.32
CA PHE A 49 2.16 -18.02 -0.25
C PHE A 49 3.54 -18.68 -0.17
N HIS A 50 3.60 -20.01 -0.29
CA HIS A 50 4.87 -20.73 -0.34
C HIS A 50 5.67 -20.42 -1.60
N GLU A 51 5.02 -20.21 -2.75
CA GLU A 51 5.68 -19.84 -4.01
C GLU A 51 6.23 -18.41 -3.97
N LYS A 52 5.51 -17.47 -3.35
CA LYS A 52 5.97 -16.08 -3.17
C LYS A 52 7.05 -15.93 -2.10
N ASN A 53 7.03 -16.79 -1.09
CA ASN A 53 8.05 -16.82 -0.04
C ASN A 53 9.13 -17.87 -0.26
N ARG A 54 9.10 -18.57 -1.41
CA ARG A 54 10.22 -19.39 -1.86
C ARG A 54 11.36 -18.40 -2.07
N LYS A 55 12.27 -18.36 -1.10
CA LYS A 55 13.46 -17.51 -1.14
C LYS A 55 14.05 -17.64 -2.53
N ILE A 56 13.96 -16.56 -3.28
CA ILE A 56 14.71 -16.45 -4.51
C ILE A 56 16.15 -16.36 -3.99
N ASP A 57 16.88 -17.47 -4.12
CA ASP A 57 18.27 -17.62 -3.66
C ASP A 57 19.23 -16.96 -4.66
N ASP A 58 18.82 -15.80 -5.15
CA ASP A 58 19.49 -14.97 -6.14
C ASP A 58 19.93 -13.65 -5.51
N GLY A 59 20.20 -13.63 -4.20
CA GLY A 59 20.88 -12.49 -3.57
C GLY A 59 20.19 -11.13 -3.76
N TYR A 60 18.89 -11.10 -4.10
CA TYR A 60 18.14 -9.85 -4.30
C TYR A 60 17.88 -9.18 -2.95
N ASN A 61 18.74 -8.21 -2.66
CA ASN A 61 18.62 -7.35 -1.51
C ASN A 61 17.66 -6.20 -1.85
N TYR A 62 16.41 -6.26 -1.37
CA TYR A 62 15.37 -5.23 -1.61
C TYR A 62 15.70 -3.85 -1.02
N GLU A 63 16.81 -3.73 -0.28
CA GLU A 63 17.33 -2.47 0.24
C GLU A 63 18.23 -1.73 -0.77
N ILE A 64 18.58 -2.35 -1.90
CA ILE A 64 19.39 -1.73 -2.95
C ILE A 64 18.44 -1.19 -4.04
N PRO A 65 18.49 0.11 -4.38
CA PRO A 65 17.67 0.67 -5.45
C PRO A 65 18.06 0.03 -6.80
N HIS A 66 17.08 -0.57 -7.47
CA HIS A 66 17.27 -1.11 -8.83
C HIS A 66 17.35 0.02 -9.84
N ILE A 67 18.53 0.20 -10.44
CA ILE A 67 18.71 1.03 -11.62
C ILE A 67 18.03 0.30 -12.79
N PRO A 68 17.00 0.88 -13.44
CA PRO A 68 16.43 0.29 -14.64
C PRO A 68 17.50 0.19 -15.73
N ALA A 69 17.59 -0.95 -16.40
CA ALA A 69 18.50 -1.11 -17.52
C ALA A 69 18.21 -0.03 -18.58
N LYS A 70 19.19 0.85 -18.83
CA LYS A 70 19.10 1.90 -19.85
C LYS A 70 18.87 1.24 -21.22
N ARG A 71 17.64 1.34 -21.75
CA ARG A 71 17.39 1.03 -23.17
C ARG A 71 18.10 2.09 -23.99
N ALA A 72 19.15 1.71 -24.73
CA ALA A 72 19.79 2.59 -25.68
C ALA A 72 18.75 3.08 -26.69
N LYS A 73 18.51 4.39 -26.72
CA LYS A 73 17.72 5.02 -27.79
C LYS A 73 18.63 5.09 -29.01
N GLN A 74 18.22 4.43 -30.10
CA GLN A 74 18.80 4.69 -31.41
C GLN A 74 18.52 6.14 -31.79
N SER A 75 19.59 6.86 -32.10
CA SER A 75 19.57 8.16 -32.76
C SER A 75 19.16 7.98 -34.22
N GLU A 76 18.12 8.66 -34.65
CA GLU A 76 17.92 8.97 -36.07
C GLU A 76 17.61 10.46 -36.20
N ASP A 77 18.44 11.13 -37.01
CA ASP A 77 18.34 12.53 -37.38
C ASP A 77 17.18 12.77 -38.35
N SER A 78 16.39 13.79 -38.02
CA SER A 78 15.78 14.82 -38.88
C SER A 78 15.25 14.44 -40.29
N THR A 79 13.95 14.65 -40.51
CA THR A 79 13.45 15.52 -41.61
C THR A 79 11.97 15.87 -41.45
N ASN A 80 11.66 17.14 -41.71
CA ASN A 80 10.37 17.82 -41.55
C ASN A 80 9.21 17.18 -42.33
N SER A 81 8.01 17.18 -41.74
CA SER A 81 6.75 17.23 -42.50
C SER A 81 5.69 17.98 -41.70
N SER A 82 5.20 19.05 -42.31
CA SER A 82 4.13 19.92 -41.84
C SER A 82 2.78 19.33 -42.21
N CYS A 83 1.90 19.16 -41.22
CA CYS A 83 0.46 19.17 -41.45
C CYS A 83 -0.28 19.56 -40.17
N SER A 84 -1.14 20.56 -40.32
CA SER A 84 -2.00 21.12 -39.30
C SER A 84 -3.23 20.24 -39.04
N ASP A 85 -3.77 20.47 -37.84
CA ASP A 85 -5.19 20.47 -37.46
C ASP A 85 -5.73 19.34 -36.57
N THR A 86 -6.27 19.85 -35.45
CA THR A 86 -7.46 19.44 -34.69
C THR A 86 -7.40 18.32 -33.65
N TRP A 87 -7.78 18.76 -32.44
CA TRP A 87 -8.49 18.07 -31.34
C TRP A 87 -7.72 17.21 -30.32
N SER A 88 -7.69 17.78 -29.10
CA SER A 88 -8.23 17.18 -27.86
C SER A 88 -7.26 16.89 -26.71
N THR A 89 -7.70 17.41 -25.55
CA THR A 89 -7.43 16.98 -24.18
C THR A 89 -5.99 17.10 -23.67
N ASP A 90 -5.74 18.19 -22.97
CA ASP A 90 -4.67 18.32 -21.96
C ASP A 90 -4.87 17.24 -20.89
N SER A 91 -4.32 16.05 -21.15
CA SER A 91 -3.98 15.07 -20.13
C SER A 91 -2.56 15.43 -19.69
N VAL A 92 -2.47 16.17 -18.59
CA VAL A 92 -1.23 16.56 -17.95
C VAL A 92 -0.55 15.29 -17.46
N GLN A 93 0.26 14.70 -18.33
CA GLN A 93 1.15 13.61 -18.00
C GLN A 93 2.31 14.25 -17.22
N SER A 94 2.18 14.26 -15.89
CA SER A 94 3.28 14.57 -14.99
C SER A 94 4.43 13.61 -15.30
N SER A 95 5.34 14.10 -16.13
CA SER A 95 6.65 13.53 -16.34
C SER A 95 7.37 13.63 -15.01
N GLU A 96 7.47 12.51 -14.29
CA GLU A 96 8.45 12.32 -13.23
C GLU A 96 9.83 12.30 -13.90
N THR A 97 10.35 13.49 -14.21
CA THR A 97 11.78 13.67 -14.38
C THR A 97 12.37 13.50 -12.98
N GLU A 98 12.68 12.25 -12.63
CA GLU A 98 13.70 11.93 -11.63
C GLU A 98 14.99 12.53 -12.20
N GLY A 99 15.22 13.79 -11.84
CA GLY A 99 16.46 14.48 -12.07
C GLY A 99 17.56 13.65 -11.43
N ASP A 100 18.49 13.24 -12.26
CA ASP A 100 19.86 12.93 -11.91
C ASP A 100 20.35 14.06 -10.98
N CYS A 101 20.49 13.78 -9.69
CA CYS A 101 20.90 14.76 -8.69
C CYS A 101 22.09 14.19 -7.95
N ASP A 102 23.23 14.86 -8.10
CA ASP A 102 24.44 14.68 -7.30
C ASP A 102 24.15 14.21 -5.86
N ASP A 103 24.66 13.03 -5.54
CA ASP A 103 24.71 12.43 -4.20
C ASP A 103 25.71 13.18 -3.28
N GLU A 104 25.99 14.45 -3.56
CA GLU A 104 26.75 15.28 -2.64
C GLU A 104 25.93 15.46 -1.36
N PRO A 105 26.51 15.17 -0.19
CA PRO A 105 25.84 15.39 1.08
C PRO A 105 25.49 16.87 1.21
N SER A 106 24.23 17.15 1.56
CA SER A 106 23.79 18.52 1.87
C SER A 106 23.45 18.62 3.34
N ASP A 107 23.99 19.67 3.94
CA ASP A 107 23.83 20.00 5.36
C ASP A 107 22.66 20.96 5.57
N ASP A 108 22.02 21.39 4.48
CA ASP A 108 20.90 22.30 4.50
C ASP A 108 19.58 21.55 4.63
N ILE A 109 18.78 21.94 5.62
CA ILE A 109 17.41 21.42 5.83
C ILE A 109 16.53 21.70 4.59
N ALA A 110 16.86 22.74 3.82
CA ALA A 110 16.17 23.06 2.56
C ALA A 110 16.21 21.92 1.55
N ASP A 111 17.31 21.15 1.53
CA ASP A 111 17.56 20.04 0.60
C ASP A 111 17.06 18.69 1.12
N LEU A 112 16.21 18.69 2.15
CA LEU A 112 15.61 17.47 2.69
C LEU A 112 14.90 16.66 1.60
N SER A 113 15.42 15.48 1.31
CA SER A 113 14.85 14.58 0.31
C SER A 113 13.53 13.97 0.79
N LEU A 114 12.69 13.53 -0.16
CA LEU A 114 11.45 12.81 0.15
C LEU A 114 11.73 11.51 0.94
N LYS A 115 12.84 10.83 0.65
CA LYS A 115 13.26 9.60 1.32
C LYS A 115 13.58 9.87 2.80
N SER A 116 14.35 10.91 3.08
CA SER A 116 14.65 11.35 4.44
C SER A 116 13.41 11.81 5.20
N ALA A 117 12.60 12.67 4.58
CA ALA A 117 11.35 13.14 5.18
C ALA A 117 10.41 11.97 5.53
N ARG A 118 10.34 10.96 4.66
CA ARG A 118 9.63 9.71 4.95
C ARG A 118 10.21 9.00 6.17
N SER A 119 11.52 8.80 6.26
CA SER A 119 12.17 8.17 7.42
C SER A 119 11.82 8.89 8.72
N ILE A 120 11.87 10.23 8.71
CA ILE A 120 11.51 11.08 9.84
C ILE A 120 10.07 10.81 10.26
N MET A 121 9.10 10.95 9.33
CA MET A 121 7.68 10.74 9.64
C MET A 121 7.39 9.33 10.17
N LEU A 122 8.05 8.29 9.65
CA LEU A 122 7.89 6.92 10.14
C LEU A 122 8.43 6.75 11.57
N ALA A 123 9.54 7.42 11.90
CA ALA A 123 10.09 7.43 13.24
C ALA A 123 9.16 8.15 14.22
N THR A 124 8.68 9.34 13.86
CA THR A 124 7.83 10.16 14.73
C THR A 124 6.54 9.43 15.10
N PHE A 125 5.84 8.86 14.11
CA PHE A 125 4.57 8.15 14.31
C PHE A 125 4.75 6.68 14.74
N LYS A 126 6.00 6.21 14.89
CA LYS A 126 6.31 4.81 15.25
C LYS A 126 5.64 3.76 14.33
N VAL A 127 5.49 4.06 13.05
CA VAL A 127 4.85 3.18 12.04
C VAL A 127 5.87 2.59 11.07
N LEU A 128 5.57 1.45 10.44
CA LEU A 128 6.49 0.79 9.49
C LEU A 128 6.41 1.35 8.07
N SER A 129 5.28 1.96 7.70
CA SER A 129 5.04 2.44 6.33
C SER A 129 4.09 3.63 6.31
N LEU A 130 4.29 4.52 5.32
CA LEU A 130 3.44 5.69 5.05
C LEU A 130 2.01 5.29 4.66
N GLN A 131 1.76 4.02 4.35
CA GLN A 131 0.41 3.51 4.11
C GLN A 131 -0.47 3.55 5.36
N HIS A 132 0.12 3.40 6.55
CA HIS A 132 -0.59 3.47 7.83
C HIS A 132 -0.91 4.93 8.24
N LEU A 133 -0.30 5.91 7.57
CA LEU A 133 -0.55 7.32 7.81
C LEU A 133 -1.61 7.84 6.83
N THR A 134 -2.74 8.25 7.39
CA THR A 134 -3.81 8.92 6.64
C THR A 134 -3.69 10.43 6.75
N ILE A 135 -3.98 11.15 5.65
CA ILE A 135 -3.98 12.62 5.61
C ILE A 135 -4.87 13.21 6.71
N ARG A 136 -6.10 12.71 6.87
CA ARG A 136 -7.11 13.29 7.79
C ARG A 136 -6.79 13.13 9.26
N ASN A 137 -6.32 11.95 9.68
CA ASN A 137 -6.13 11.65 11.11
C ASN A 137 -4.73 11.96 11.62
N HIS A 138 -3.72 12.01 10.74
CA HIS A 138 -2.32 12.12 11.16
C HIS A 138 -1.68 13.41 10.61
N LEU A 139 -1.64 13.57 9.29
CA LEU A 139 -0.87 14.64 8.66
C LEU A 139 -1.53 16.03 8.78
N LEU A 140 -2.85 16.13 8.62
CA LEU A 140 -3.57 17.40 8.75
C LEU A 140 -3.58 17.93 10.19
N PRO A 141 -3.86 17.11 11.23
CA PRO A 141 -3.71 17.53 12.62
C PRO A 141 -2.30 18.02 12.91
N LEU A 142 -1.27 17.28 12.47
CA LEU A 142 0.12 17.67 12.66
C LEU A 142 0.43 19.02 11.98
N GLY A 143 -0.03 19.20 10.74
CA GLY A 143 0.14 20.47 10.04
C GLY A 143 -0.53 21.65 10.73
N LYS A 144 -1.67 21.45 11.42
CA LYS A 144 -2.31 22.52 12.21
C LYS A 144 -1.46 22.92 13.40
N VAL A 145 -0.90 21.94 14.12
CA VAL A 145 -0.07 22.16 15.31
C VAL A 145 1.22 22.88 14.93
N LEU A 146 1.88 22.42 13.87
CA LEU A 146 3.10 23.00 13.31
C LEU A 146 2.85 24.26 12.47
N LYS A 147 1.59 24.70 12.31
CA LYS A 147 1.17 25.86 11.49
C LYS A 147 1.64 25.79 10.02
N VAL A 148 1.77 24.58 9.47
CA VAL A 148 2.15 24.34 8.07
C VAL A 148 0.91 24.30 7.18
N LYS A 149 0.98 24.99 6.04
CA LYS A 149 -0.09 24.95 5.03
C LYS A 149 -0.03 23.63 4.27
N CYS A 150 -0.93 22.71 4.62
CA CYS A 150 -1.04 21.41 3.95
C CYS A 150 -2.37 21.20 3.21
N ARG A 151 -3.21 22.25 3.11
CA ARG A 151 -4.50 22.16 2.39
C ARG A 151 -4.20 21.83 0.92
N SER A 152 -5.02 20.97 0.31
CA SER A 152 -4.92 20.48 -1.08
C SER A 152 -3.68 19.66 -1.47
N GLN A 153 -2.74 19.42 -0.58
CA GLN A 153 -1.57 18.59 -0.89
C GLN A 153 -1.85 17.09 -0.76
N GLY A 154 -1.22 16.31 -1.62
CA GLY A 154 -1.22 14.85 -1.55
C GLY A 154 -0.43 14.33 -0.33
N LYS A 155 -0.64 13.06 0.03
CA LYS A 155 0.01 12.45 1.19
C LYS A 155 1.54 12.60 1.16
N TYR A 156 2.17 12.36 0.02
CA TYR A 156 3.63 12.42 -0.14
C TYR A 156 4.15 13.85 -0.21
N GLU A 157 3.39 14.77 -0.80
CA GLU A 157 3.74 16.19 -0.87
C GLU A 157 3.74 16.84 0.51
N MET A 158 2.85 16.42 1.41
CA MET A 158 2.79 16.94 2.78
C MET A 158 3.97 16.50 3.65
N VAL A 159 4.64 15.39 3.32
CA VAL A 159 5.65 14.78 4.19
C VAL A 159 6.90 15.65 4.33
N ILE A 160 7.37 16.27 3.23
CA ILE A 160 8.55 17.15 3.23
C ILE A 160 8.34 18.40 4.11
N PRO A 161 7.30 19.24 3.88
CA PRO A 161 7.14 20.46 4.67
C PRO A 161 6.83 20.16 6.15
N LEU A 162 6.15 19.05 6.46
CA LEU A 162 5.93 18.63 7.84
C LEU A 162 7.23 18.17 8.51
N ALA A 163 8.07 17.39 7.82
CA ALA A 163 9.35 16.95 8.36
C ALA A 163 10.30 18.13 8.61
N LYS A 164 10.34 19.12 7.70
CA LYS A 164 11.08 20.38 7.91
C LYS A 164 10.59 21.10 9.16
N ALA A 165 9.29 21.30 9.28
CA ALA A 165 8.71 21.98 10.44
C ALA A 165 8.95 21.23 11.77
N LEU A 166 9.02 19.90 11.75
CA LEU A 166 9.36 19.10 12.94
C LEU A 166 10.81 19.31 13.39
N ILE A 167 11.74 19.44 12.45
CA ILE A 167 13.15 19.74 12.72
C ILE A 167 13.26 21.18 13.23
N ASP A 168 12.64 22.14 12.54
CA ASP A 168 12.66 23.56 12.90
C ASP A 168 12.04 23.83 14.28
N ALA A 169 11.00 23.07 14.65
CA ALA A 169 10.36 23.16 15.96
C ALA A 169 11.09 22.36 17.07
N HIS A 170 12.23 21.73 16.76
CA HIS A 170 13.04 20.93 17.69
C HIS A 170 12.27 19.76 18.35
N HIS A 171 11.26 19.21 17.68
CA HIS A 171 10.57 18.00 18.17
C HIS A 171 11.35 16.72 17.84
N ILE A 172 12.34 16.82 16.96
CA ILE A 172 13.14 15.72 16.46
C ILE A 172 14.60 16.13 16.45
N GLU A 173 15.45 15.25 16.99
CA GLU A 173 16.91 15.34 16.92
C GLU A 173 17.42 14.24 16.00
N ILE A 174 18.39 14.57 15.16
CA ILE A 174 19.04 13.59 14.29
C ILE A 174 20.39 13.27 14.92
N GLU A 175 20.52 12.05 15.44
CA GLU A 175 21.78 11.54 15.98
C GLU A 175 22.72 11.20 14.81
N SER A 176 23.73 12.04 14.61
CA SER A 176 24.82 11.83 13.66
C SER A 176 26.15 12.11 14.34
N GLU A 177 27.16 11.27 14.10
CA GLU A 177 28.51 11.41 14.65
C GLU A 177 29.34 12.50 13.94
N GLY A 178 28.71 13.27 13.05
CA GLY A 178 29.31 14.36 12.31
C GLY A 178 28.26 15.23 11.62
N ILE A 179 28.62 15.75 10.45
CA ILE A 179 27.76 16.58 9.62
C ILE A 179 26.47 15.82 9.23
N ILE A 180 25.32 16.47 9.36
CA ILE A 180 24.00 15.85 9.09
C ILE A 180 23.70 15.93 7.59
N ASN A 181 23.69 14.77 6.91
CA ASN A 181 23.25 14.70 5.53
C ASN A 181 21.71 14.60 5.43
N TYR A 182 21.04 15.72 5.16
CA TYR A 182 19.57 15.76 5.06
C TYR A 182 19.02 15.05 3.82
N LYS A 183 19.84 14.74 2.81
CA LYS A 183 19.41 13.95 1.64
C LYS A 183 19.23 12.47 1.97
N ASN A 184 19.94 11.93 2.95
CA ASN A 184 19.91 10.50 3.27
C ASN A 184 19.87 10.22 4.78
N ILE A 185 18.72 10.50 5.40
CA ILE A 185 18.46 10.22 6.81
C ILE A 185 17.85 8.83 6.96
N LEU A 186 18.50 7.99 7.78
CA LEU A 186 17.98 6.69 8.17
C LEU A 186 17.08 6.80 9.38
N ARG A 187 16.06 5.94 9.44
CA ARG A 187 15.11 5.89 10.56
C ARG A 187 15.78 5.74 11.93
N LYS A 188 16.89 4.99 12.00
CA LYS A 188 17.63 4.72 13.25
C LYS A 188 18.32 5.97 13.83
N GLN A 189 18.63 6.94 12.97
CA GLN A 189 19.28 8.19 13.36
C GLN A 189 18.26 9.21 13.89
N VAL A 190 16.96 8.96 13.72
CA VAL A 190 15.92 9.90 14.12
C VAL A 190 15.49 9.62 15.56
N LYS A 191 15.79 10.57 16.45
CA LYS A 191 15.35 10.56 17.84
C LYS A 191 14.19 11.53 18.01
N VAL A 192 13.09 11.01 18.52
CA VAL A 192 11.87 11.79 18.78
C VAL A 192 11.97 12.37 20.19
N VAL A 193 12.06 13.70 20.30
CA VAL A 193 12.19 14.41 21.58
C VAL A 193 10.82 14.61 22.22
N THR A 194 9.84 15.07 21.44
CA THR A 194 8.46 15.25 21.90
C THR A 194 7.58 14.13 21.35
N ALA A 195 6.84 13.43 22.21
CA ALA A 195 5.93 12.39 21.77
C ALA A 195 4.82 13.00 20.89
N ILE A 196 4.46 12.30 19.82
CA ILE A 196 3.41 12.78 18.91
C ILE A 196 2.05 12.89 19.60
N ASP A 197 1.79 12.04 20.59
CA ASP A 197 0.54 12.05 21.37
C ASP A 197 0.40 13.33 22.21
N GLU A 198 1.51 14.04 22.48
CA GLU A 198 1.49 15.34 23.16
C GLU A 198 1.27 16.51 22.18
N LEU A 199 1.50 16.27 20.88
CA LEU A 199 1.38 17.26 19.83
C LEU A 199 0.01 17.25 19.16
N LEU A 200 -0.66 16.09 19.06
CA LEU A 200 -1.93 15.89 18.33
C LEU A 200 -3.17 15.87 19.22
#